data_AF-A0A1Y2JGL0-F1
#
_entry.id   AF-A0A1Y2JGL0-F1
#
_cell.length_a   1.000
_cell.length_b   1.000
_cell.length_c   1.000
_cell.angle_alpha   90.00
_cell.angle_beta   90.00
_cell.angle_gamma   90.00
#
_symmetry.space_group_name_H-M   'P 1'
#
loop_
_entity.id
_entity.type
_entity.pdbx_description
1 polymer ?
#
loop_
_entity_poly.entity_id
_entity_poly.type
_entity_poly.pdbx_seq_one_letter_code
_entity_poly.pdbx_strand_id
1 'polypeptide(L)' 'MRRQITNLRSQHSDNLLVTSRLNRFFVKIAFLSEPKDAAHAQHLRSEFARTLQGIETIVTRRPSAKRSGIVKRPK' A
#
# COMPACT_ATOMS: atom_id res chain seq x y z
N MET A 1 -9.09 2.55 11.97
CA MET A 1 -8.55 2.53 10.59
C MET A 1 -7.54 3.64 10.31
N ARG A 2 -7.89 4.93 10.38
CA ARG A 2 -6.96 6.03 10.03
C ARG A 2 -5.58 5.92 10.71
N ARG A 3 -5.56 5.65 12.03
CA ARG A 3 -4.33 5.40 12.81
C ARG A 3 -3.51 4.19 12.31
N GLN A 4 -4.16 3.09 11.94
CA GLN A 4 -3.48 1.89 11.41
C GLN A 4 -2.80 2.18 10.07
N ILE A 5 -3.48 2.91 9.18
CA ILE A 5 -2.96 3.27 7.87
C ILE A 5 -1.78 4.24 8.02
N THR A 6 -1.86 5.21 8.93
CA THR A 6 -0.74 6.11 9.25
C THR A 6 0.47 5.33 9.75
N ASN A 7 0.27 4.36 10.65
CA ASN A 7 1.36 3.50 11.14
C ASN A 7 1.98 2.66 10.02
N LEU A 8 1.16 2.06 9.15
CA LEU A 8 1.62 1.32 7.97
C LEU A 8 2.43 2.21 7.02
N ARG A 9 1.99 3.47 6.82
CA ARG A 9 2.73 4.44 6.01
C ARG A 9 4.08 4.78 6.64
N SER A 10 4.14 4.98 7.96
CA SER A 10 5.40 5.22 8.66
C SER A 10 6.36 4.04 8.55
N GLN A 11 5.85 2.80 8.69
CA GLN A 11 6.63 1.56 8.56
C GLN A 11 7.20 1.34 7.15
N HIS A 12 6.53 1.85 6.12
CA HIS A 12 6.91 1.67 4.72
C HIS A 12 7.26 2.99 4.02
N SER A 13 7.69 3.99 4.79
CA SER A 13 7.99 5.34 4.30
C SER A 13 9.03 5.34 3.16
N ASP A 14 10.02 4.44 3.23
CA ASP A 14 11.05 4.27 2.20
C ASP A 14 10.60 3.46 0.98
N ASN A 15 9.40 2.86 1.02
CA ASN A 15 8.84 2.09 -0.08
C ASN A 15 7.80 2.92 -0.83
N LEU A 16 8.25 3.63 -1.87
CA LEU A 16 7.41 4.51 -2.69
C LEU A 16 6.18 3.80 -3.30
N LEU A 17 6.30 2.52 -3.65
CA LEU A 17 5.17 1.74 -4.18
C LEU A 17 4.11 1.49 -3.12
N VAL A 18 4.51 1.12 -1.91
CA VAL A 18 3.60 0.93 -0.77
C VAL A 18 2.99 2.27 -0.35
N THR A 19 3.80 3.33 -0.29
CA THR A 19 3.34 4.68 0.04
C THR A 19 2.33 5.22 -0.98
N SER A 20 2.55 5.01 -2.29
CA SER A 20 1.59 5.43 -3.32
C SER A 20 0.25 4.68 -3.23
N ARG A 21 0.27 3.37 -2.94
CA ARG A 21 -0.93 2.55 -2.71
C ARG A 21 -1.71 3.04 -1.47
N LEU A 22 -1.01 3.30 -0.37
CA LEU A 22 -1.60 3.84 0.86
C LEU A 22 -2.18 5.24 0.63
N ASN A 23 -1.48 6.12 -0.09
CA ASN A 23 -1.98 7.46 -0.41
C ASN A 23 -3.23 7.42 -1.30
N ARG A 24 -3.27 6.55 -2.30
CA ARG A 24 -4.46 6.37 -3.15
C ARG A 24 -5.65 5.87 -2.33
N PHE A 25 -5.41 4.99 -1.36
CA PHE A 25 -6.44 4.58 -0.41
C PHE A 25 -6.87 5.73 0.48
N PHE A 26 -5.94 6.53 1.00
CA PHE A 26 -6.24 7.73 1.79
C PHE A 26 -7.13 8.72 1.05
N VAL A 27 -6.86 9.00 -0.22
CA VAL A 27 -7.70 9.89 -1.03
C VAL A 27 -9.10 9.29 -1.20
N LYS A 28 -9.20 7.99 -1.52
CA LYS A 28 -10.50 7.30 -1.65
C LYS A 28 -11.33 7.37 -0.37
N ILE A 29 -10.71 7.19 0.80
CA ILE A 29 -11.43 7.23 2.08
C ILE A 29 -11.58 8.64 2.65
N ALA A 30 -10.74 9.61 2.27
CA ALA A 30 -10.88 10.99 2.72
C ALA A 30 -12.13 11.65 2.12
N PHE A 31 -12.54 11.21 0.93
CA PHE A 31 -13.82 11.56 0.32
C PHE A 31 -15.02 10.82 0.92
N LEU A 32 -14.77 9.74 1.67
CA LEU A 32 -15.79 9.01 2.40
C LEU A 32 -15.76 9.47 3.86
N SER A 33 -16.59 10.47 4.15
CA SER A 33 -16.92 10.91 5.50
C SER A 33 -17.19 9.73 6.45
N GLU A 34 -17.24 9.99 7.77
CA GLU A 34 -17.68 9.01 8.77
C GLU A 34 -18.78 8.09 8.21
N PRO A 35 -18.64 6.75 8.35
CA PRO A 35 -19.52 5.81 7.69
C PRO A 35 -20.98 6.14 8.03
N LYS A 36 -21.70 6.64 7.03
CA LYS A 36 -23.10 7.07 7.17
C LYS A 36 -24.04 5.91 7.53
N ASP A 37 -23.65 4.69 7.18
CA ASP A 37 -24.39 3.46 7.46
C ASP A 37 -23.46 2.24 7.58
N ALA A 38 -24.03 1.12 8.02
CA ALA A 38 -23.31 -0.14 8.21
C ALA A 38 -22.77 -0.74 6.90
N ALA A 39 -23.48 -0.55 5.78
CA ALA A 39 -23.05 -1.06 4.48
C ALA A 39 -21.81 -0.31 3.98
N HIS A 40 -21.77 1.00 4.19
CA HIS A 40 -20.65 1.86 3.89
C HIS A 40 -19.44 1.52 4.78
N ALA A 41 -19.65 1.27 6.08
CA ALA A 41 -18.59 0.78 6.96
C ALA A 41 -18.00 -0.56 6.48
N GLN A 42 -18.85 -1.48 6.01
CA GLN A 42 -18.42 -2.78 5.50
C GLN A 42 -17.69 -2.66 4.15
N HIS A 43 -18.15 -1.76 3.29
CA HIS A 43 -17.46 -1.44 2.03
C HIS A 43 -16.05 -0.90 2.30
N LEU A 44 -15.91 0.06 3.23
CA LEU A 44 -14.63 0.61 3.64
C LEU A 44 -13.67 -0.46 4.19
N ARG A 45 -14.17 -1.39 5.00
CA ARG A 45 -13.38 -2.52 5.53
C ARG A 45 -12.91 -3.45 4.41
N SER A 46 -13.77 -3.72 3.42
CA SER A 46 -13.45 -4.59 2.29
C SER A 46 -12.38 -3.99 1.38
N GLU A 47 -12.50 -2.70 1.05
CA GLU A 47 -11.49 -1.97 0.27
C GLU A 47 -10.16 -1.85 1.04
N PHE A 48 -10.22 -1.70 2.37
CA PHE A 48 -9.03 -1.73 3.22
C PHE A 48 -8.32 -3.08 3.15
N ALA A 49 -9.04 -4.19 3.30
CA ALA A 49 -8.48 -5.55 3.22
C ALA A 49 -7.82 -5.82 1.85
N ARG A 50 -8.48 -5.43 0.75
CA ARG A 50 -7.90 -5.52 -0.61
C ARG A 50 -6.62 -4.70 -0.75
N THR A 51 -6.57 -3.52 -0.14
CA THR A 51 -5.38 -2.66 -0.15
C THR A 51 -4.23 -3.32 0.60
N LEU A 52 -4.49 -3.91 1.77
CA LEU A 52 -3.49 -4.63 2.55
C LEU A 52 -2.93 -5.83 1.79
N GLN A 53 -3.78 -6.64 1.15
CA GLN A 53 -3.34 -7.77 0.33
C GLN A 53 -2.44 -7.31 -0.84
N GLY A 54 -2.76 -6.16 -1.45
CA GLY A 54 -1.92 -5.56 -2.48
C GLY A 54 -0.56 -5.08 -1.95
N ILE A 55 -0.51 -4.53 -0.75
CA ILE A 55 0.73 -4.12 -0.08
C ILE A 55 1.57 -5.35 0.26
N GLU A 56 0.95 -6.39 0.83
CA GLU A 56 1.61 -7.65 1.14
C GLU A 56 2.23 -8.28 -0.12
N THR A 57 1.50 -8.25 -1.25
CA THR A 57 2.04 -8.70 -2.54
C THR A 57 3.26 -7.87 -2.98
N ILE A 58 3.27 -6.56 -2.77
CA ILE A 58 4.41 -5.69 -3.13
C ILE A 58 5.61 -5.96 -2.21
N VAL A 59 5.36 -6.15 -0.91
CA VAL A 59 6.39 -6.43 0.09
C VAL A 59 7.00 -7.81 -0.15
N THR A 60 6.19 -8.84 -0.41
CA THR A 60 6.64 -10.21 -0.72
C THR A 60 7.30 -10.32 -2.10
N ARG A 61 6.84 -9.54 -3.09
CA ARG A 61 7.47 -9.48 -4.42
C ARG A 61 8.77 -8.69 -4.46
N ARG A 62 9.19 -7.95 -3.43
CA ARG A 62 10.52 -7.31 -3.45
C ARG A 62 11.56 -8.43 -3.60
N PRO A 63 12.21 -8.58 -4.77
CA PRO A 63 13.38 -9.40 -4.84
C PRO A 63 14.42 -8.67 -3.99
N SER A 64 15.17 -9.42 -3.21
CA SER A 64 16.48 -8.97 -2.74
C SER A 64 17.14 -8.14 -3.84
N ALA A 65 17.49 -6.90 -3.52
CA ALA A 65 18.37 -6.09 -4.34
C ALA A 65 19.74 -6.79 -4.36
N LYS A 66 19.89 -7.80 -5.23
CA LYS A 66 21.15 -8.43 -5.61
C LYS A 66 20.99 -9.14 -6.96
N ARG A 67 20.60 -8.38 -7.98
CA ARG A 67 20.93 -8.69 -9.37
C ARG A 67 21.26 -7.38 -10.10
N SER A 68 22.42 -6.81 -9.77
CA SER A 68 23.20 -6.08 -10.76
C SER A 68 24.53 -6.81 -10.91
N GLY A 69 24.43 -8.03 -11.43
CA GLY A 69 25.58 -8.72 -12.00
C GLY A 69 25.85 -8.10 -13.37
N ILE A 70 26.84 -7.20 -13.39
CA ILE A 70 27.82 -7.02 -14.47
C ILE A 70 27.29 -7.35 -15.87
N VAL A 71 26.74 -6.34 -16.56
CA VAL A 71 26.64 -6.40 -18.02
C VAL A 71 28.03 -6.12 -18.58
N LYS A 72 28.76 -7.18 -18.97
CA LYS A 72 30.01 -7.07 -19.73
C LYS A 72 29.72 -6.41 -21.07
N ARG A 73 30.37 -5.27 -21.30
CA ARG A 73 30.44 -4.56 -22.59
C ARG A 73 31.38 -5.36 -23.53
N PRO A 74 30.97 -5.73 -24.76
CA PRO A 74 31.91 -6.29 -25.73
C PRO A 74 32.75 -5.17 -26.36
N LYS A 75 34.00 -5.54 -26.72
CA LYS A 75 34.97 -4.73 -27.45
C LYS A 75 34.56 -4.58 -28.91
#